data_AF-A0AAD4QKR6-F1
#
_entry.id   AF-A0AAD4QKR6-F1
#
_cell.length_a   1.000
_cell.length_b   1.000
_cell.length_c   1.000
_cell.angle_alpha   90.00
_cell.angle_beta   90.00
_cell.angle_gamma   90.00
#
_symmetry.space_group_name_H-M   'P 1'
#
loop_
_entity.id
_entity.type
_entity.pdbx_description
1 polymer ?
#
loop_
_entity_poly.entity_id
_entity_poly.type
_entity_poly.pdbx_seq_one_letter_code
_entity_poly.pdbx_strand_id
1 'polypeptide(L)'
;MDERNVSPNPSIQATLRAWGSPFKGNAATSLLLTIESYLDKRRDVYARQTSIVNSSGTGKSRMVDEVATKIITIPICLRSSKSQGFPPPDIELRNWLCSVGGDSDPDAPSKKLHGFVYALLTITEKHDVAPQESTTIGRDRGRPRLDTALLVQEHQEKLAKAFREHMTVGQGFRSSNDYRKYSFKAVVDEATTKLPSPSPYAVDGNGVREAGLELCQFVDPEGCLDLLEGPRRPLVILAFDESHVLGDTPPGKGWTLFAELRRTLRELVELPVFSLFLSTAGKFHVFSPEIGKDPSNQVANMNLSVLHLISEISFNDLMTPPEEDSVTVDDMVDDKWITHLGRPLFGTHYDSLVKVKAERELMVLTKQKLLDGSITLDEDLNGKGALACLSFRFSLEFNLVHSYDRELARTQVECYVNARWLTVSHRNIERHMRLCLVATTELEDMITVVGSEPYLAEAARMIISGAGVNPIRCLVENSELDCVDCGQRGELAATLIVMQARDAASFVTKRRWVFVADLMKALLPASAYDEVKESLPTLSRRDEDKPFESAFKGYCPWFNHVIKVKNSDKISVDSLWEFITQGAMISSLTTNVASTSSFRLCEERKAFSAHDDSDSHPGQERQELPV
;
A
#
# COMPACT_ATOMS: atom_id res chain seq x y z
N MET A 1 26.92 -22.48 21.05
CA MET A 1 26.66 -21.13 21.57
C MET A 1 25.15 -20.99 21.64
N ASP A 2 24.60 -20.90 22.85
CA ASP A 2 23.16 -20.80 23.12
C ASP A 2 22.57 -19.55 22.43
N GLU A 3 21.62 -19.74 21.51
CA GLU A 3 20.85 -18.67 20.84
C GLU A 3 19.84 -17.95 21.78
N ARG A 4 19.89 -18.21 23.09
CA ARG A 4 18.87 -17.75 24.06
C ARG A 4 19.08 -16.35 24.64
N ASN A 5 20.10 -15.59 24.21
CA ASN A 5 20.43 -14.30 24.82
C ASN A 5 20.66 -13.12 23.84
N VAL A 6 20.20 -13.20 22.60
CA VAL A 6 20.14 -12.02 21.72
C VAL A 6 18.81 -11.31 21.98
N SER A 7 18.86 -10.07 22.48
CA SER A 7 17.67 -9.23 22.57
C SER A 7 16.95 -9.22 21.22
N PRO A 8 15.62 -9.41 21.15
CA PRO A 8 14.95 -9.53 19.87
C PRO A 8 15.10 -8.21 19.10
N ASN A 9 15.43 -8.29 17.81
CA ASN A 9 15.61 -7.13 16.93
C ASN A 9 14.42 -6.16 17.11
N PRO A 10 14.64 -4.88 17.51
CA PRO A 10 13.56 -3.94 17.79
C PRO A 10 12.60 -3.73 16.62
N SER A 11 13.11 -3.76 15.38
CA SER A 11 12.29 -3.67 14.16
C SER A 11 11.32 -4.84 14.04
N ILE A 12 11.77 -6.07 14.33
CA ILE A 12 10.92 -7.27 14.32
C ILE A 12 9.82 -7.16 15.38
N GLN A 13 10.16 -6.73 16.60
CA GLN A 13 9.16 -6.52 17.64
C GLN A 13 8.16 -5.43 17.27
N ALA A 14 8.63 -4.35 16.64
CA ALA A 14 7.78 -3.27 16.17
C ALA A 14 6.78 -3.75 15.12
N THR A 15 7.21 -4.59 14.16
CA THR A 15 6.30 -5.19 13.18
C THR A 15 5.22 -6.05 13.86
N LEU A 16 5.58 -6.88 14.84
CA LEU A 16 4.61 -7.73 15.55
C LEU A 16 3.59 -6.90 16.35
N ARG A 17 4.05 -5.84 17.04
CA ARG A 17 3.18 -4.91 17.78
C ARG A 17 2.28 -4.11 16.85
N ALA A 18 2.82 -3.61 15.74
CA ALA A 18 2.07 -2.91 14.70
C ALA A 18 1.00 -3.81 14.05
N TRP A 19 1.30 -5.09 13.85
CA TRP A 19 0.30 -6.05 13.36
C TRP A 19 -0.80 -6.35 14.40
N GLY A 20 -0.49 -6.26 15.69
CA GLY A 20 -1.49 -6.44 16.76
C GLY A 20 -2.35 -5.21 17.04
N SER A 21 -1.98 -4.02 16.57
CA SER A 21 -2.74 -2.78 16.86
C SER A 21 -4.08 -2.75 16.10
N PRO A 22 -5.11 -2.04 16.58
CA PRO A 22 -6.35 -1.86 15.84
C PRO A 22 -6.13 -1.35 14.41
N PHE A 23 -6.89 -1.88 13.46
CA PHE A 23 -6.91 -1.37 12.08
C PHE A 23 -7.55 0.03 12.06
N LYS A 24 -7.00 0.94 11.26
CA LYS A 24 -7.55 2.30 11.07
C LYS A 24 -7.87 2.52 9.59
N GLY A 25 -8.90 3.33 9.33
CA GLY A 25 -9.38 3.62 7.98
C GLY A 25 -10.48 2.68 7.50
N ASN A 26 -10.89 2.86 6.25
CA ASN A 26 -12.01 2.14 5.62
C ASN A 26 -11.55 1.20 4.49
N ALA A 27 -10.24 1.00 4.30
CA ALA A 27 -9.71 0.24 3.18
C ALA A 27 -10.21 -1.23 3.17
N ALA A 28 -10.29 -1.88 4.33
CA ALA A 28 -10.83 -3.25 4.45
C ALA A 28 -12.33 -3.32 4.09
N THR A 29 -13.11 -2.33 4.48
CA THR A 29 -14.53 -2.22 4.09
C THR A 29 -14.66 -2.00 2.59
N SER A 30 -13.83 -1.12 2.01
CA SER A 30 -13.82 -0.86 0.57
C SER A 30 -13.44 -2.10 -0.23
N LEU A 31 -12.44 -2.86 0.23
CA LEU A 31 -12.06 -4.15 -0.36
C LEU A 31 -13.24 -5.14 -0.36
N LEU A 32 -13.96 -5.25 0.76
CA LEU A 32 -15.12 -6.15 0.84
C LEU A 32 -16.22 -5.76 -0.15
N LEU A 33 -16.57 -4.46 -0.22
CA LEU A 33 -17.56 -3.95 -1.18
C LEU A 33 -17.14 -4.20 -2.65
N THR A 34 -15.85 -4.05 -2.95
CA THR A 34 -15.32 -4.36 -4.29
C THR A 34 -15.46 -5.85 -4.61
N ILE A 35 -15.12 -6.74 -3.65
CA ILE A 35 -15.30 -8.19 -3.83
C ILE A 35 -16.77 -8.55 -4.01
N GLU A 36 -17.68 -7.94 -3.26
CA GLU A 36 -19.13 -8.15 -3.39
C GLU A 36 -19.64 -7.77 -4.79
N SER A 37 -19.17 -6.64 -5.33
CA SER A 37 -19.45 -6.22 -6.71
C SER A 37 -18.85 -7.18 -7.75
N TYR A 38 -17.66 -7.72 -7.47
CA TYR A 38 -16.98 -8.68 -8.35
C TYR A 38 -17.59 -10.07 -8.33
N LEU A 39 -18.34 -10.43 -7.29
CA LEU A 39 -19.07 -11.68 -7.16
C LEU A 39 -20.49 -11.63 -7.78
N ASP A 40 -20.92 -10.48 -8.31
CA ASP A 40 -22.20 -10.36 -9.03
C ASP A 40 -22.29 -11.39 -10.16
N LYS A 41 -23.34 -12.23 -10.11
CA LYS A 41 -23.59 -13.33 -11.04
C LYS A 41 -23.83 -12.86 -12.48
N ARG A 42 -24.18 -11.59 -12.69
CA ARG A 42 -24.38 -10.99 -14.02
C ARG A 42 -23.07 -10.71 -14.75
N ARG A 43 -21.93 -10.73 -14.05
CA ARG A 43 -20.61 -10.57 -14.67
C ARG A 43 -20.15 -11.89 -15.28
N ASP A 44 -19.88 -11.86 -16.58
CA ASP A 44 -19.32 -12.99 -17.31
C ASP A 44 -17.78 -12.96 -17.24
N VAL A 45 -17.23 -13.66 -16.26
CA VAL A 45 -15.81 -13.62 -15.90
C VAL A 45 -15.18 -15.00 -15.96
N TYR A 46 -13.90 -15.06 -16.33
CA TYR A 46 -13.19 -16.32 -16.42
C TYR A 46 -13.06 -17.06 -15.08
N ALA A 47 -12.78 -16.32 -14.01
CA ALA A 47 -12.71 -16.81 -12.63
C ALA A 47 -12.93 -15.65 -11.66
N ARG A 48 -13.48 -15.93 -10.46
CA ARG A 48 -13.69 -14.93 -9.39
C ARG A 48 -12.38 -14.65 -8.65
N GLN A 49 -11.48 -13.94 -9.33
CA GLN A 49 -10.16 -13.60 -8.82
C GLN A 49 -9.68 -12.22 -9.26
N THR A 50 -8.90 -11.56 -8.42
CA THR A 50 -8.16 -10.35 -8.80
C THR A 50 -6.87 -10.22 -7.98
N SER A 51 -6.04 -9.24 -8.33
CA SER A 51 -4.83 -8.90 -7.57
C SER A 51 -4.95 -7.55 -6.87
N ILE A 52 -4.35 -7.44 -5.68
CA ILE A 52 -4.13 -6.16 -5.00
C ILE A 52 -2.71 -5.71 -5.31
N VAL A 53 -2.57 -4.58 -6.01
CA VAL A 53 -1.29 -4.09 -6.55
C VAL A 53 -0.93 -2.75 -5.93
N ASN A 54 0.07 -2.77 -5.04
CA ASN A 54 0.68 -1.54 -4.52
C ASN A 54 2.05 -1.84 -3.90
N SER A 55 2.80 -0.80 -3.52
CA SER A 55 4.12 -0.96 -2.90
C SER A 55 4.06 -1.58 -1.50
N SER A 56 5.23 -1.95 -0.96
CA SER A 56 5.36 -2.45 0.41
C SER A 56 4.93 -1.38 1.42
N GLY A 57 4.37 -1.80 2.56
CA GLY A 57 4.02 -0.87 3.65
C GLY A 57 2.69 -0.12 3.49
N THR A 58 1.95 -0.31 2.39
CA THR A 58 0.61 0.26 2.22
C THR A 58 -0.50 -0.50 2.95
N GLY A 59 -0.14 -1.59 3.65
CA GLY A 59 -1.07 -2.36 4.47
C GLY A 59 -1.86 -3.46 3.74
N LYS A 60 -1.50 -3.87 2.50
CA LYS A 60 -2.21 -4.91 1.73
C LYS A 60 -2.57 -6.15 2.55
N SER A 61 -1.57 -6.84 3.11
CA SER A 61 -1.79 -8.07 3.88
C SER A 61 -2.59 -7.79 5.16
N ARG A 62 -2.42 -6.60 5.75
CA ARG A 62 -3.15 -6.19 6.95
C ARG A 62 -4.62 -5.86 6.68
N MET A 63 -4.91 -5.27 5.53
CA MET A 63 -6.26 -5.01 5.03
C MET A 63 -7.02 -6.32 4.81
N VAL A 64 -6.37 -7.33 4.23
CA VAL A 64 -6.96 -8.67 4.06
C VAL A 64 -7.15 -9.38 5.40
N ASP A 65 -6.18 -9.26 6.32
CA ASP A 65 -6.30 -9.77 7.69
C ASP A 65 -7.46 -9.10 8.47
N GLU A 66 -7.77 -7.83 8.20
CA GLU A 66 -8.94 -7.15 8.75
C GLU A 66 -10.24 -7.68 8.15
N VAL A 67 -10.28 -7.97 6.83
CA VAL A 67 -11.43 -8.65 6.19
C VAL A 67 -11.65 -10.05 6.79
N ALA A 68 -10.57 -10.72 7.19
CA ALA A 68 -10.63 -12.03 7.84
C ALA A 68 -11.34 -12.02 9.21
N THR A 69 -11.65 -10.84 9.77
CA THR A 69 -12.51 -10.71 10.96
C THR A 69 -14.01 -10.84 10.64
N LYS A 70 -14.38 -10.82 9.36
CA LYS A 70 -15.77 -10.87 8.90
C LYS A 70 -16.07 -12.03 7.96
N ILE A 71 -15.10 -12.43 7.15
CA ILE A 71 -15.21 -13.47 6.13
C ILE A 71 -14.14 -14.53 6.37
N ILE A 72 -14.48 -15.81 6.24
CA ILE A 72 -13.50 -16.90 6.34
C ILE A 72 -12.46 -16.70 5.23
N THR A 73 -11.23 -16.41 5.63
CA THR A 73 -10.15 -16.04 4.72
C THR A 73 -8.95 -16.93 4.98
N ILE A 74 -8.60 -17.78 4.02
CA ILE A 74 -7.47 -18.72 4.11
C ILE A 74 -6.19 -17.98 3.67
N PRO A 75 -5.27 -17.63 4.60
CA PRO A 75 -4.09 -16.84 4.28
C PRO A 75 -2.91 -17.74 3.87
N ILE A 76 -2.43 -17.58 2.64
CA ILE A 76 -1.33 -18.36 2.06
C ILE A 76 -0.19 -17.39 1.72
N CYS A 77 0.92 -17.43 2.45
CA CYS A 77 2.08 -16.56 2.19
C CYS A 77 3.18 -17.33 1.45
N LEU A 78 3.33 -17.05 0.15
CA LEU A 78 4.28 -17.73 -0.75
C LEU A 78 5.66 -17.06 -0.81
N ARG A 79 5.95 -16.20 0.17
CA ARG A 79 7.21 -15.47 0.27
C ARG A 79 8.42 -16.41 0.40
N SER A 80 9.52 -16.05 -0.25
CA SER A 80 10.79 -16.79 -0.15
C SER A 80 11.34 -16.74 1.27
N SER A 81 11.86 -17.87 1.77
CA SER A 81 12.51 -17.97 3.08
C SER A 81 13.73 -17.06 3.25
N LYS A 82 14.32 -16.59 2.13
CA LYS A 82 15.45 -15.65 2.13
C LYS A 82 15.04 -14.18 2.27
N SER A 83 13.75 -13.86 2.12
CA SER A 83 13.24 -12.49 2.12
C SER A 83 12.60 -12.12 3.46
N GLN A 84 12.65 -10.84 3.83
CA GLN A 84 12.08 -10.31 5.07
C GLN A 84 10.68 -9.70 4.83
N GLY A 85 9.82 -9.69 5.85
CA GLY A 85 8.44 -9.27 5.72
C GLY A 85 7.52 -9.94 6.74
N PHE A 86 6.26 -9.53 6.75
CA PHE A 86 5.20 -10.08 7.59
C PHE A 86 3.86 -10.01 6.82
N PRO A 87 2.99 -11.03 6.87
CA PRO A 87 3.02 -12.26 7.69
C PRO A 87 4.17 -13.24 7.35
N PRO A 88 4.49 -14.20 8.24
CA PRO A 88 5.55 -15.19 7.99
C PRO A 88 5.22 -16.09 6.78
N PRO A 89 6.25 -16.65 6.10
CA PRO A 89 6.05 -17.49 4.92
C PRO A 89 5.57 -18.90 5.28
N ASP A 90 4.71 -19.48 4.43
CA ASP A 90 4.31 -20.90 4.50
C ASP A 90 5.31 -21.74 3.68
N ILE A 91 6.52 -21.91 4.23
CA ILE A 91 7.69 -22.45 3.51
C ILE A 91 7.42 -23.84 2.93
N GLU A 92 6.83 -24.74 3.71
CA GLU A 92 6.62 -26.14 3.31
C GLU A 92 5.59 -26.22 2.17
N LEU A 93 4.46 -25.52 2.31
CA LEU A 93 3.45 -25.39 1.26
C LEU A 93 4.02 -24.75 0.00
N ARG A 94 4.77 -23.63 0.13
CA ARG A 94 5.40 -22.95 -0.99
C ARG A 94 6.35 -23.87 -1.75
N ASN A 95 7.23 -24.58 -1.04
CA ASN A 95 8.20 -25.47 -1.65
C ASN A 95 7.51 -26.65 -2.34
N TRP A 96 6.46 -27.19 -1.73
CA TRP A 96 5.63 -28.21 -2.38
C TRP A 96 4.95 -27.65 -3.61
N LEU A 97 4.28 -26.50 -3.57
CA LEU A 97 3.63 -25.90 -4.76
C LEU A 97 4.62 -25.66 -5.90
N CYS A 98 5.78 -25.08 -5.59
CA CYS A 98 6.81 -24.72 -6.58
C CYS A 98 7.65 -25.90 -7.07
N SER A 99 7.50 -27.11 -6.51
CA SER A 99 8.21 -28.28 -7.00
C SER A 99 7.72 -28.66 -8.40
N VAL A 100 8.64 -28.76 -9.35
CA VAL A 100 8.34 -29.19 -10.72
C VAL A 100 8.24 -30.72 -10.73
N GLY A 101 7.09 -31.26 -11.14
CA GLY A 101 6.93 -32.70 -11.36
C GLY A 101 7.82 -33.17 -12.52
N GLY A 102 8.23 -34.44 -12.52
CA GLY A 102 9.03 -35.00 -13.62
C GLY A 102 8.32 -34.94 -14.98
N ASP A 103 9.09 -34.91 -16.06
CA ASP A 103 8.61 -34.75 -17.46
C ASP A 103 7.71 -35.89 -17.99
N SER A 104 7.37 -36.87 -17.15
CA SER A 104 6.67 -38.09 -17.54
C SER A 104 5.15 -37.95 -17.67
N ASP A 105 4.52 -36.97 -17.02
CA ASP A 105 3.07 -36.72 -17.09
C ASP A 105 2.79 -35.23 -17.43
N PRO A 106 2.30 -34.91 -18.64
CA PRO A 106 2.02 -33.53 -19.03
C PRO A 106 0.89 -32.89 -18.21
N ASP A 107 -0.01 -33.67 -17.61
CA ASP A 107 -1.13 -33.18 -16.81
C ASP A 107 -0.82 -33.08 -15.31
N ALA A 108 0.39 -33.50 -14.89
CA ALA A 108 0.79 -33.49 -13.49
C ALA A 108 0.64 -32.11 -12.80
N PRO A 109 0.97 -30.97 -13.44
CA PRO A 109 0.77 -29.65 -12.84
C PRO A 109 -0.70 -29.34 -12.55
N SER A 110 -1.60 -29.64 -13.51
CA SER A 110 -3.02 -29.38 -13.38
C SER A 110 -3.65 -30.31 -12.34
N LYS A 111 -3.29 -31.61 -12.31
CA LYS A 111 -3.73 -32.55 -11.27
C LYS A 111 -3.28 -32.12 -9.87
N LYS A 112 -2.04 -31.65 -9.74
CA LYS A 112 -1.48 -31.17 -8.47
C LYS A 112 -2.22 -29.94 -7.96
N LEU A 113 -2.51 -28.97 -8.83
CA LEU A 113 -3.21 -27.75 -8.45
C LEU A 113 -4.71 -27.99 -8.19
N HIS A 114 -5.32 -28.91 -8.94
CA HIS A 114 -6.67 -29.40 -8.64
C HIS A 114 -6.73 -30.06 -7.26
N GLY A 115 -5.83 -31.02 -6.99
CA GLY A 115 -5.70 -31.66 -5.68
C GLY A 115 -5.43 -30.67 -4.56
N PHE A 116 -4.60 -29.64 -4.81
CA PHE A 116 -4.34 -28.56 -3.86
C PHE A 116 -5.60 -27.78 -3.50
N VAL A 117 -6.35 -27.27 -4.48
CA VAL A 117 -7.55 -26.47 -4.21
C VAL A 117 -8.63 -27.33 -3.56
N TYR A 118 -8.82 -28.58 -4.00
CA TYR A 118 -9.73 -29.53 -3.38
C TYR A 118 -9.36 -29.75 -1.90
N ALA A 119 -8.10 -30.10 -1.62
CA ALA A 119 -7.63 -30.34 -0.27
C ALA A 119 -7.76 -29.08 0.60
N LEU A 120 -7.41 -27.91 0.06
CA LEU A 120 -7.56 -26.63 0.76
C LEU A 120 -9.00 -26.41 1.24
N LEU A 121 -9.99 -26.61 0.38
CA LEU A 121 -11.41 -26.44 0.71
C LEU A 121 -11.88 -27.47 1.74
N THR A 122 -11.57 -28.76 1.53
CA THR A 122 -12.03 -29.84 2.41
C THR A 122 -11.36 -29.84 3.79
N ILE A 123 -10.07 -29.49 3.89
CA ILE A 123 -9.35 -29.43 5.16
C ILE A 123 -9.84 -28.22 5.95
N THR A 124 -10.04 -27.07 5.30
CA THR A 124 -10.63 -25.91 5.96
C THR A 124 -12.01 -26.23 6.53
N GLU A 125 -12.88 -26.87 5.77
CA GLU A 125 -14.18 -27.31 6.29
C GLU A 125 -14.03 -28.25 7.50
N LYS A 126 -13.32 -29.37 7.35
CA LYS A 126 -13.32 -30.48 8.32
C LYS A 126 -12.45 -30.26 9.54
N HIS A 127 -11.27 -29.69 9.36
CA HIS A 127 -10.25 -29.56 10.41
C HIS A 127 -10.21 -28.17 11.02
N ASP A 128 -10.64 -27.14 10.27
CA ASP A 128 -10.43 -25.78 10.72
C ASP A 128 -11.70 -25.04 11.13
N VAL A 129 -12.81 -25.22 10.43
CA VAL A 129 -14.05 -24.49 10.69
C VAL A 129 -15.07 -25.35 11.46
N ALA A 130 -15.29 -26.61 11.08
CA ALA A 130 -16.27 -27.49 11.73
C ALA A 130 -16.04 -27.71 13.25
N PRO A 131 -14.80 -27.85 13.77
CA PRO A 131 -14.59 -28.00 15.20
C PRO A 131 -14.89 -26.74 16.04
N GLN A 132 -15.06 -25.57 15.41
CA GLN A 132 -15.25 -24.29 16.10
C GLN A 132 -16.72 -24.03 16.48
N GLU A 133 -17.64 -24.92 16.14
CA GLU A 133 -19.04 -24.82 16.54
C GLU A 133 -19.55 -25.98 17.39
N SER A 134 -20.03 -25.62 18.59
CA SER A 134 -21.02 -26.37 19.35
C SER A 134 -22.37 -25.62 19.43
N THR A 135 -22.55 -24.53 18.67
CA THR A 135 -23.73 -23.66 18.75
C THR A 135 -24.57 -23.72 17.47
N THR A 136 -25.49 -24.69 17.44
CA THR A 136 -26.57 -24.74 16.46
C THR A 136 -27.30 -23.40 16.35
N ILE A 137 -27.37 -22.82 15.14
CA ILE A 137 -28.39 -21.83 14.80
C ILE A 137 -29.74 -22.51 15.03
N GLY A 138 -30.49 -22.05 16.04
CA GLY A 138 -31.80 -22.62 16.36
C GLY A 138 -32.72 -22.57 15.14
N ARG A 139 -33.23 -23.73 14.70
CA ARG A 139 -34.21 -23.85 13.62
C ARG A 139 -35.55 -23.24 14.02
N ASP A 140 -35.66 -21.92 14.01
CA ASP A 140 -36.89 -21.21 14.32
C ASP A 140 -37.65 -20.89 13.01
N ARG A 141 -38.50 -21.83 12.58
CA ARG A 141 -39.18 -21.86 11.27
C ARG A 141 -40.25 -20.75 11.04
N GLY A 142 -40.19 -19.64 11.76
CA GLY A 142 -41.17 -18.56 11.71
C GLY A 142 -40.61 -17.14 11.49
N ARG A 143 -39.29 -16.96 11.37
CA ARG A 143 -38.68 -15.62 11.25
C ARG A 143 -38.68 -15.09 9.81
N PRO A 144 -38.83 -13.76 9.62
CA PRO A 144 -38.60 -13.11 8.33
C PRO A 144 -37.20 -13.42 7.76
N ARG A 145 -37.09 -13.60 6.44
CA ARG A 145 -35.81 -13.91 5.76
C ARG A 145 -34.70 -12.89 6.05
N LEU A 146 -35.04 -11.62 6.24
CA LEU A 146 -34.07 -10.56 6.53
C LEU A 146 -33.42 -10.78 7.92
N ASP A 147 -34.21 -11.22 8.90
CA ASP A 147 -33.72 -11.53 10.24
C ASP A 147 -32.84 -12.81 10.21
N THR A 148 -33.16 -13.78 9.36
CA THR A 148 -32.34 -14.97 9.14
C THR A 148 -31.00 -14.61 8.49
N ALA A 149 -30.98 -13.75 7.46
CA ALA A 149 -29.75 -13.33 6.79
C ALA A 149 -28.79 -12.61 7.73
N LEU A 150 -29.32 -11.75 8.61
CA LEU A 150 -28.52 -11.06 9.63
C LEU A 150 -27.90 -12.04 10.63
N LEU A 151 -28.66 -13.04 11.08
CA LEU A 151 -28.15 -14.09 11.98
C LEU A 151 -27.06 -14.95 11.33
N VAL A 152 -27.23 -15.32 10.05
CA VAL A 152 -26.21 -16.09 9.32
C VAL A 152 -24.97 -15.25 9.08
N GLN A 153 -25.12 -13.94 8.80
CA GLN A 153 -23.98 -13.04 8.74
C GLN A 153 -23.24 -12.96 10.07
N GLU A 154 -23.95 -12.79 11.20
CA GLU A 154 -23.31 -12.80 12.54
C GLU A 154 -22.59 -14.11 12.83
N HIS A 155 -23.16 -15.24 12.42
CA HIS A 155 -22.54 -16.56 12.52
C HIS A 155 -21.27 -16.66 11.66
N GLN A 156 -21.33 -16.22 10.40
CA GLN A 156 -20.16 -16.16 9.53
C GLN A 156 -19.05 -15.31 10.16
N GLU A 157 -19.36 -14.15 10.73
CA GLU A 157 -18.35 -13.30 11.37
C GLU A 157 -17.72 -13.97 12.60
N LYS A 158 -18.48 -14.75 13.38
CA LYS A 158 -17.95 -15.54 14.50
C LYS A 158 -17.00 -16.63 14.02
N LEU A 159 -17.42 -17.40 13.00
CA LEU A 159 -16.57 -18.41 12.37
C LEU A 159 -15.29 -17.80 11.80
N ALA A 160 -15.40 -16.66 11.09
CA ALA A 160 -14.27 -15.96 10.50
C ALA A 160 -13.25 -15.52 11.57
N LYS A 161 -13.71 -14.92 12.67
CA LYS A 161 -12.85 -14.52 13.80
C LYS A 161 -12.14 -15.71 14.42
N ALA A 162 -12.87 -16.78 14.74
CA ALA A 162 -12.31 -17.96 15.35
C ALA A 162 -11.29 -18.65 14.41
N PHE A 163 -11.59 -18.78 13.12
CA PHE A 163 -10.66 -19.30 12.12
C PHE A 163 -9.40 -18.42 12.01
N ARG A 164 -9.56 -17.10 11.91
CA ARG A 164 -8.45 -16.14 11.87
C ARG A 164 -7.57 -16.26 13.11
N GLU A 165 -8.16 -16.35 14.30
CA GLU A 165 -7.42 -16.51 15.56
C GLU A 165 -6.54 -17.77 15.53
N HIS A 166 -7.09 -18.92 15.13
CA HIS A 166 -6.31 -20.16 15.03
C HIS A 166 -5.19 -20.05 13.99
N MET A 167 -5.41 -19.36 12.87
CA MET A 167 -4.42 -19.18 11.81
C MET A 167 -3.32 -18.15 12.14
N THR A 168 -3.51 -17.28 13.15
CA THR A 168 -2.62 -16.13 13.40
C THR A 168 -2.06 -16.05 14.82
N VAL A 169 -2.80 -16.47 15.85
CA VAL A 169 -2.37 -16.36 17.25
C VAL A 169 -1.12 -17.20 17.48
N GLY A 170 -0.10 -16.61 18.11
CA GLY A 170 1.19 -17.28 18.37
C GLY A 170 2.13 -17.33 17.16
N GLN A 171 1.78 -16.77 16.01
CA GLN A 171 2.70 -16.69 14.88
C GLN A 171 3.85 -15.71 15.18
N GLY A 172 5.06 -16.09 14.77
CA GLY A 172 6.24 -15.23 14.87
C GLY A 172 6.53 -14.49 13.57
N PHE A 173 7.58 -13.68 13.57
CA PHE A 173 7.98 -12.96 12.36
C PHE A 173 8.51 -13.87 11.25
N ARG A 174 9.21 -14.96 11.63
CA ARG A 174 9.88 -15.88 10.69
C ARG A 174 9.09 -17.16 10.40
N SER A 175 8.07 -17.45 11.20
CA SER A 175 7.34 -18.72 11.13
C SER A 175 5.89 -18.52 11.54
N SER A 176 4.99 -19.15 10.78
CA SER A 176 3.59 -19.36 11.16
C SER A 176 3.50 -20.14 12.48
N ASN A 177 2.33 -20.08 13.13
CA ASN A 177 2.05 -20.89 14.32
C ASN A 177 1.92 -22.39 13.96
N ASP A 178 1.88 -23.25 14.97
CA ASP A 178 1.86 -24.71 14.76
C ASP A 178 0.56 -25.20 14.14
N TYR A 179 -0.55 -24.53 14.44
CA TYR A 179 -1.85 -24.84 13.84
C TYR A 179 -1.84 -24.64 12.32
N ARG A 180 -1.46 -23.45 11.84
CA ARG A 180 -1.36 -23.12 10.41
C ARG A 180 -0.39 -24.05 9.67
N LYS A 181 0.73 -24.42 10.30
CA LYS A 181 1.65 -25.43 9.74
C LYS A 181 0.99 -26.80 9.61
N TYR A 182 0.30 -27.24 10.64
CA TYR A 182 -0.42 -28.51 10.64
C TYR A 182 -1.51 -28.54 9.57
N SER A 183 -2.35 -27.50 9.48
CA SER A 183 -3.42 -27.41 8.48
C SER A 183 -2.85 -27.44 7.06
N PHE A 184 -1.81 -26.65 6.76
CA PHE A 184 -1.18 -26.71 5.43
C PHE A 184 -0.42 -27.99 5.14
N LYS A 185 0.15 -28.65 6.16
CA LYS A 185 0.70 -29.99 6.00
C LYS A 185 -0.38 -31.00 5.65
N ALA A 186 -1.54 -30.95 6.30
CA ALA A 186 -2.67 -31.81 5.98
C ALA A 186 -3.18 -31.56 4.55
N VAL A 187 -3.22 -30.30 4.10
CA VAL A 187 -3.53 -29.95 2.70
C VAL A 187 -2.54 -30.59 1.73
N VAL A 188 -1.23 -30.51 2.01
CA VAL A 188 -0.19 -31.10 1.17
C VAL A 188 -0.30 -32.63 1.13
N ASP A 189 -0.52 -33.26 2.29
CA ASP A 189 -0.64 -34.71 2.40
C ASP A 189 -1.88 -35.19 1.63
N GLU A 190 -3.05 -34.57 1.81
CA GLU A 190 -4.31 -34.89 1.11
C GLU A 190 -4.19 -34.66 -0.42
N ALA A 191 -3.60 -33.54 -0.84
CA ALA A 191 -3.39 -33.23 -2.25
C ALA A 191 -2.44 -34.22 -2.93
N THR A 192 -1.54 -34.87 -2.17
CA THR A 192 -0.58 -35.84 -2.69
C THR A 192 -1.16 -37.26 -2.72
N THR A 193 -1.97 -37.64 -1.72
CA THR A 193 -2.58 -38.98 -1.62
C THR A 193 -3.72 -39.19 -2.62
N LYS A 194 -4.49 -38.13 -2.91
CA LYS A 194 -5.68 -38.20 -3.75
C LYS A 194 -5.49 -37.74 -5.20
N LEU A 195 -4.26 -37.74 -5.71
CA LEU A 195 -3.98 -37.39 -7.12
C LEU A 195 -4.81 -38.30 -8.05
N PRO A 196 -5.69 -37.72 -8.89
CA PRO A 196 -6.77 -38.49 -9.50
C PRO A 196 -6.30 -39.40 -10.63
N SER A 197 -6.91 -40.59 -10.69
CA SER A 197 -6.84 -41.56 -11.78
C SER A 197 -8.27 -42.02 -12.07
N PRO A 198 -8.82 -42.00 -13.31
CA PRO A 198 -8.29 -41.54 -14.59
C PRO A 198 -8.89 -40.20 -15.11
N SER A 199 -9.76 -39.53 -14.34
CA SER A 199 -10.30 -38.20 -14.71
C SER A 199 -9.47 -37.09 -14.07
N PRO A 200 -8.96 -36.10 -14.83
CA PRO A 200 -8.17 -35.00 -14.25
C PRO A 200 -8.94 -34.08 -13.29
N TYR A 201 -10.26 -34.27 -13.13
CA TYR A 201 -11.17 -33.33 -12.47
C TYR A 201 -12.04 -33.95 -11.37
N ALA A 202 -11.78 -35.20 -10.94
CA ALA A 202 -12.60 -35.85 -9.91
C ALA A 202 -11.76 -36.72 -8.97
N VAL A 203 -11.96 -36.50 -7.67
CA VAL A 203 -11.37 -37.27 -6.58
C VAL A 203 -12.51 -38.05 -5.90
N ASP A 204 -12.52 -39.37 -6.01
CA ASP A 204 -13.57 -40.24 -5.44
C ASP A 204 -15.01 -39.84 -5.84
N GLY A 205 -15.19 -39.18 -6.99
CA GLY A 205 -16.49 -38.69 -7.48
C GLY A 205 -16.85 -37.24 -7.12
N ASN A 206 -16.06 -36.57 -6.25
CA ASN A 206 -16.22 -35.17 -5.90
C ASN A 206 -15.02 -34.35 -6.45
N GLY A 207 -15.30 -33.22 -7.11
CA GLY A 207 -14.29 -32.30 -7.64
C GLY A 207 -14.09 -31.07 -6.74
N VAL A 208 -13.33 -30.10 -7.24
CA VAL A 208 -13.12 -28.80 -6.56
C VAL A 208 -14.45 -28.08 -6.33
N ARG A 209 -15.38 -28.18 -7.28
CA ARG A 209 -16.71 -27.57 -7.18
C ARG A 209 -17.52 -28.13 -6.02
N GLU A 210 -17.55 -29.44 -5.84
CA GLU A 210 -18.30 -30.10 -4.76
C GLU A 210 -17.72 -29.74 -3.39
N ALA A 211 -16.39 -29.78 -3.24
CA ALA A 211 -15.73 -29.35 -2.01
C ALA A 211 -16.00 -27.86 -1.68
N GLY A 212 -16.01 -27.00 -2.69
CA GLY A 212 -16.36 -25.60 -2.53
C GLY A 212 -17.81 -25.41 -2.10
N LEU A 213 -18.73 -26.20 -2.66
CA LEU A 213 -20.16 -26.16 -2.31
C LEU A 213 -20.39 -26.63 -0.87
N GLU A 214 -19.75 -27.73 -0.45
CA GLU A 214 -19.81 -28.26 0.92
C GLU A 214 -19.35 -27.20 1.94
N LEU A 215 -18.18 -26.58 1.71
CA LEU A 215 -17.70 -25.49 2.56
C LEU A 215 -18.65 -24.28 2.54
N CYS A 216 -19.21 -23.90 1.39
CA CYS A 216 -20.18 -22.79 1.34
C CYS A 216 -21.47 -23.11 2.10
N GLN A 217 -21.98 -24.34 1.99
CA GLN A 217 -23.16 -24.80 2.73
C GLN A 217 -22.88 -24.90 4.23
N PHE A 218 -21.66 -25.22 4.63
CA PHE A 218 -21.26 -25.17 6.03
C PHE A 218 -21.37 -23.74 6.58
N VAL A 219 -20.92 -22.74 5.82
CA VAL A 219 -20.89 -21.32 6.24
C VAL A 219 -22.26 -20.64 6.12
N ASP A 220 -23.05 -21.00 5.11
CA ASP A 220 -24.41 -20.51 4.89
C ASP A 220 -25.38 -21.69 4.69
N PRO A 221 -25.76 -22.40 5.77
CA PRO A 221 -26.61 -23.59 5.69
C PRO A 221 -28.01 -23.32 5.12
N GLU A 222 -28.49 -22.08 5.28
CA GLU A 222 -29.82 -21.66 4.85
C GLU A 222 -29.81 -21.01 3.45
N GLY A 223 -28.63 -20.86 2.82
CA GLY A 223 -28.47 -20.27 1.48
C GLY A 223 -28.99 -18.82 1.39
N CYS A 224 -28.85 -18.06 2.47
CA CYS A 224 -29.44 -16.73 2.60
C CYS A 224 -28.48 -15.58 2.26
N LEU A 225 -27.17 -15.83 2.25
CA LEU A 225 -26.13 -14.87 1.89
C LEU A 225 -25.75 -14.97 0.40
N ASP A 226 -25.97 -16.13 -0.22
CA ASP A 226 -25.80 -16.34 -1.65
C ASP A 226 -26.97 -15.77 -2.48
N LEU A 227 -27.01 -14.43 -2.57
CA LEU A 227 -28.07 -13.73 -3.31
C LEU A 227 -28.04 -14.02 -4.81
N LEU A 228 -29.23 -14.01 -5.44
CA LEU A 228 -29.40 -14.18 -6.88
C LEU A 228 -29.18 -12.88 -7.66
N GLU A 229 -29.42 -11.72 -7.04
CA GLU A 229 -29.32 -10.40 -7.65
C GLU A 229 -28.51 -9.44 -6.79
N GLY A 230 -27.73 -8.56 -7.44
CA GLY A 230 -26.93 -7.53 -6.79
C GLY A 230 -25.55 -7.98 -6.33
N PRO A 231 -24.83 -7.13 -5.57
CA PRO A 231 -23.56 -7.49 -4.96
C PRO A 231 -23.74 -8.73 -4.06
N ARG A 232 -22.86 -9.71 -4.23
CA ARG A 232 -22.96 -11.01 -3.57
C ARG A 232 -21.88 -11.14 -2.50
N ARG A 233 -22.29 -11.35 -1.25
CA ARG A 233 -21.36 -11.49 -0.11
C ARG A 233 -20.44 -12.69 -0.30
N PRO A 234 -19.10 -12.56 -0.16
CA PRO A 234 -18.20 -13.70 -0.18
C PRO A 234 -18.44 -14.59 1.05
N LEU A 235 -18.42 -15.91 0.86
CA LEU A 235 -18.39 -16.86 1.97
C LEU A 235 -16.97 -17.25 2.36
N VAL A 236 -16.11 -17.41 1.34
CA VAL A 236 -14.71 -17.83 1.52
C VAL A 236 -13.80 -16.98 0.64
N ILE A 237 -12.67 -16.55 1.20
CA ILE A 237 -11.60 -15.85 0.47
C ILE A 237 -10.31 -16.68 0.53
N LEU A 238 -9.72 -16.95 -0.64
CA LEU A 238 -8.38 -17.52 -0.76
C LEU A 238 -7.38 -16.38 -0.95
N ALA A 239 -6.54 -16.09 0.04
CA ALA A 239 -5.63 -14.96 0.00
C ALA A 239 -4.17 -15.41 -0.20
N PHE A 240 -3.66 -15.25 -1.42
CA PHE A 240 -2.28 -15.57 -1.80
C PHE A 240 -1.39 -14.34 -1.64
N ASP A 241 -0.69 -14.26 -0.52
CA ASP A 241 0.31 -13.22 -0.23
C ASP A 241 1.68 -13.55 -0.83
N GLU A 242 2.38 -12.51 -1.29
CA GLU A 242 3.65 -12.62 -2.02
C GLU A 242 3.57 -13.64 -3.18
N SER A 243 2.46 -13.60 -3.90
CA SER A 243 2.07 -14.59 -4.91
C SER A 243 2.89 -14.56 -6.19
N HIS A 244 3.80 -13.59 -6.37
CA HIS A 244 4.57 -13.34 -7.60
C HIS A 244 5.32 -14.58 -8.13
N VAL A 245 5.65 -15.55 -7.27
CA VAL A 245 6.26 -16.83 -7.66
C VAL A 245 5.35 -17.70 -8.54
N LEU A 246 4.03 -17.57 -8.41
CA LEU A 246 3.07 -18.31 -9.23
C LEU A 246 3.11 -17.87 -10.70
N GLY A 247 3.54 -16.64 -10.96
CA GLY A 247 3.71 -16.10 -12.31
C GLY A 247 5.01 -16.53 -12.99
N ASP A 248 5.94 -17.18 -12.29
CA ASP A 248 7.18 -17.60 -12.90
C ASP A 248 6.94 -18.78 -13.86
N THR A 249 7.55 -18.70 -15.04
CA THR A 249 7.53 -19.79 -16.02
C THR A 249 8.62 -20.80 -15.62
N PRO A 250 8.29 -22.07 -15.34
CA PRO A 250 9.30 -23.07 -15.04
C PRO A 250 10.27 -23.26 -16.22
N PRO A 251 11.56 -23.55 -15.97
CA PRO A 251 12.55 -23.73 -17.04
C PRO A 251 12.09 -24.77 -18.08
N GLY A 252 12.09 -24.39 -19.35
CA GLY A 252 11.69 -25.27 -20.46
C GLY A 252 10.18 -25.52 -20.59
N LYS A 253 9.33 -24.83 -19.82
CA LYS A 253 7.87 -24.90 -19.93
C LYS A 253 7.31 -23.62 -20.54
N GLY A 254 6.15 -23.72 -21.21
CA GLY A 254 5.42 -22.59 -21.80
C GLY A 254 4.22 -22.12 -20.98
N TRP A 255 4.13 -22.51 -19.71
CA TRP A 255 2.98 -22.25 -18.82
C TRP A 255 3.47 -21.76 -17.45
N THR A 256 2.58 -21.10 -16.69
CA THR A 256 2.85 -20.63 -15.31
C THR A 256 1.95 -21.35 -14.31
N LEU A 257 2.40 -21.52 -13.06
CA LEU A 257 1.57 -22.11 -12.00
C LEU A 257 0.27 -21.33 -11.81
N PHE A 258 0.32 -20.01 -11.99
CA PHE A 258 -0.87 -19.16 -11.95
C PHE A 258 -1.87 -19.50 -13.05
N ALA A 259 -1.42 -19.72 -14.30
CA ALA A 259 -2.32 -20.07 -15.40
C ALA A 259 -3.08 -21.38 -15.13
N GLU A 260 -2.39 -22.38 -14.58
CA GLU A 260 -3.02 -23.65 -14.17
C GLU A 260 -3.93 -23.48 -12.96
N LEU A 261 -3.49 -22.75 -11.93
CA LEU A 261 -4.31 -22.47 -10.74
C LEU A 261 -5.60 -21.74 -11.12
N ARG A 262 -5.52 -20.77 -12.02
CA ARG A 262 -6.67 -20.02 -12.53
C ARG A 262 -7.67 -20.93 -13.26
N ARG A 263 -7.21 -22.00 -13.93
CA ARG A 263 -8.11 -23.01 -14.53
C ARG A 263 -8.85 -23.80 -13.46
N THR A 264 -8.18 -24.21 -12.39
CA THR A 264 -8.83 -24.88 -11.25
C THR A 264 -9.84 -23.96 -10.55
N LEU A 265 -9.46 -22.70 -10.29
CA LEU A 265 -10.34 -21.72 -9.63
C LEU A 265 -11.60 -21.39 -10.43
N ARG A 266 -11.58 -21.59 -11.75
CA ARG A 266 -12.77 -21.41 -12.60
C ARG A 266 -13.92 -22.36 -12.21
N GLU A 267 -13.63 -23.53 -11.67
CA GLU A 267 -14.66 -24.47 -11.22
C GLU A 267 -15.51 -23.91 -10.07
N LEU A 268 -15.01 -22.88 -9.37
CA LEU A 268 -15.67 -22.18 -8.27
C LEU A 268 -16.42 -20.91 -8.72
N VAL A 269 -16.46 -20.58 -10.02
CA VAL A 269 -16.95 -19.28 -10.52
C VAL A 269 -18.42 -18.97 -10.14
N GLU A 270 -19.23 -20.02 -10.00
CA GLU A 270 -20.64 -19.94 -9.60
C GLU A 270 -20.84 -19.87 -8.08
N LEU A 271 -19.80 -20.15 -7.29
CA LEU A 271 -19.84 -20.16 -5.83
C LEU A 271 -19.43 -18.80 -5.25
N PRO A 272 -19.82 -18.46 -4.01
CA PRO A 272 -19.42 -17.22 -3.35
C PRO A 272 -17.98 -17.33 -2.79
N VAL A 273 -17.06 -17.90 -3.58
CA VAL A 273 -15.65 -18.07 -3.24
C VAL A 273 -14.82 -17.11 -4.10
N PHE A 274 -13.94 -16.35 -3.47
CA PHE A 274 -13.13 -15.35 -4.15
C PHE A 274 -11.63 -15.56 -3.91
N SER A 275 -10.79 -15.38 -4.93
CA SER A 275 -9.34 -15.50 -4.79
C SER A 275 -8.63 -14.15 -4.95
N LEU A 276 -7.82 -13.78 -3.95
CA LEU A 276 -7.02 -12.56 -3.93
C LEU A 276 -5.54 -12.88 -4.08
N PHE A 277 -4.88 -12.23 -5.02
CA PHE A 277 -3.43 -12.33 -5.23
C PHE A 277 -2.77 -11.02 -4.80
N LEU A 278 -2.05 -11.02 -3.68
CA LEU A 278 -1.33 -9.86 -3.21
C LEU A 278 0.07 -9.92 -3.80
N SER A 279 0.43 -8.86 -4.52
CA SER A 279 1.73 -8.77 -5.18
C SER A 279 2.24 -7.32 -5.20
N THR A 280 3.55 -7.16 -5.28
CA THR A 280 4.18 -5.89 -5.60
C THR A 280 4.31 -5.79 -7.12
N ALA A 281 4.14 -4.59 -7.69
CA ALA A 281 3.84 -4.39 -9.11
C ALA A 281 4.91 -4.82 -10.14
N GLY A 282 5.98 -5.52 -9.74
CA GLY A 282 6.99 -6.02 -10.68
C GLY A 282 6.45 -7.07 -11.67
N LYS A 283 5.47 -7.89 -11.25
CA LYS A 283 5.01 -9.07 -12.00
C LYS A 283 3.49 -9.19 -12.17
N PHE A 284 2.71 -8.16 -11.87
CA PHE A 284 1.24 -8.25 -11.97
C PHE A 284 0.72 -8.44 -13.40
N HIS A 285 1.49 -8.05 -14.42
CA HIS A 285 1.20 -8.38 -15.82
C HIS A 285 1.05 -9.89 -16.06
N VAL A 286 1.63 -10.74 -15.19
CA VAL A 286 1.42 -12.18 -15.25
C VAL A 286 0.05 -12.60 -14.71
N PHE A 287 -0.50 -11.82 -13.77
CA PHE A 287 -1.84 -12.02 -13.22
C PHE A 287 -2.94 -11.38 -14.08
N SER A 288 -2.57 -10.50 -15.01
CA SER A 288 -3.46 -9.82 -15.96
C SER A 288 -2.73 -9.51 -17.28
N PRO A 289 -2.48 -10.53 -18.12
CA PRO A 289 -1.84 -10.33 -19.42
C PRO A 289 -2.74 -9.53 -20.37
N GLU A 290 -2.15 -8.95 -21.43
CA GLU A 290 -2.90 -8.41 -22.57
C GLU A 290 -3.84 -9.50 -23.14
N ILE A 291 -5.08 -9.15 -23.51
CA ILE A 291 -6.10 -10.11 -23.99
C ILE A 291 -5.52 -11.03 -25.07
N GLY A 292 -4.92 -10.48 -26.13
CA GLY A 292 -4.39 -11.27 -27.25
C GLY A 292 -3.21 -12.19 -26.88
N LYS A 293 -2.64 -12.05 -25.68
CA LYS A 293 -1.56 -12.88 -25.13
C LYS A 293 -2.01 -13.70 -23.92
N ASP A 294 -3.30 -13.67 -23.55
CA ASP A 294 -3.80 -14.48 -22.44
C ASP A 294 -3.70 -15.97 -22.81
N PRO A 295 -3.18 -16.83 -21.90
CA PRO A 295 -3.04 -18.26 -22.16
C PRO A 295 -4.37 -19.00 -22.33
N SER A 296 -5.50 -18.36 -22.03
CA SER A 296 -6.84 -18.86 -22.27
C SER A 296 -7.44 -18.26 -23.54
N ASN A 297 -7.76 -19.10 -24.51
CA ASN A 297 -8.50 -18.71 -25.72
C ASN A 297 -9.87 -18.07 -25.40
N GLN A 298 -10.46 -18.36 -24.23
CA GLN A 298 -11.74 -17.75 -23.86
C GLN A 298 -11.59 -16.28 -23.47
N VAL A 299 -10.44 -15.92 -22.91
CA VAL A 299 -10.10 -14.52 -22.62
C VAL A 299 -9.57 -13.87 -23.89
N ALA A 300 -8.64 -14.53 -24.59
CA ALA A 300 -8.01 -14.00 -25.79
C ALA A 300 -8.99 -13.71 -26.94
N ASN A 301 -10.07 -14.48 -27.04
CA ASN A 301 -11.16 -14.23 -28.00
C ASN A 301 -12.28 -13.35 -27.43
N MET A 302 -12.10 -12.72 -26.27
CA MET A 302 -13.07 -11.86 -25.59
C MET A 302 -14.40 -12.52 -25.23
N ASN A 303 -14.43 -13.85 -25.06
CA ASN A 303 -15.63 -14.57 -24.64
C ASN A 303 -15.88 -14.44 -23.13
N LEU A 304 -14.83 -14.26 -22.33
CA LEU A 304 -14.90 -14.08 -20.87
C LEU A 304 -13.97 -12.94 -20.43
N SER A 305 -14.44 -12.11 -19.50
CA SER A 305 -13.67 -10.98 -18.97
C SER A 305 -12.77 -11.34 -17.78
N VAL A 306 -11.80 -10.48 -17.49
CA VAL A 306 -10.96 -10.51 -16.28
C VAL A 306 -11.34 -9.33 -15.40
N LEU A 307 -11.35 -9.54 -14.08
CA LEU A 307 -11.68 -8.47 -13.12
C LEU A 307 -10.52 -7.47 -13.02
N HIS A 308 -10.85 -6.19 -12.84
CA HIS A 308 -9.84 -5.14 -12.65
C HIS A 308 -9.04 -5.34 -11.36
N LEU A 309 -7.78 -4.92 -11.41
CA LEU A 309 -6.87 -4.93 -10.27
C LEU A 309 -7.36 -3.93 -9.21
N ILE A 310 -7.04 -4.22 -7.95
CA ILE A 310 -7.37 -3.37 -6.81
C ILE A 310 -6.10 -2.60 -6.45
N SER A 311 -6.16 -1.27 -6.53
CA SER A 311 -5.06 -0.36 -6.18
C SER A 311 -5.36 0.48 -4.93
N GLU A 312 -6.61 0.45 -4.46
CA GLU A 312 -7.07 1.13 -3.26
C GLU A 312 -6.29 0.66 -2.02
N ILE A 313 -5.80 1.62 -1.25
CA ILE A 313 -4.96 1.39 -0.07
C ILE A 313 -5.31 2.38 1.04
N SER A 314 -4.89 2.02 2.25
CA SER A 314 -4.81 2.95 3.37
C SER A 314 -3.71 3.99 3.16
N PHE A 315 -4.08 5.27 3.24
CA PHE A 315 -3.14 6.40 3.16
C PHE A 315 -3.65 7.54 4.05
N ASN A 316 -2.79 8.11 4.88
CA ASN A 316 -3.12 9.11 5.92
C ASN A 316 -4.12 8.65 6.99
N ASP A 317 -4.48 7.37 7.07
CA ASP A 317 -5.41 6.84 8.09
C ASP A 317 -4.92 6.97 9.55
N LEU A 318 -3.62 7.25 9.75
CA LEU A 318 -3.03 7.49 11.06
C LEU A 318 -2.90 8.98 11.42
N MET A 319 -3.09 9.87 10.45
CA MET A 319 -2.95 11.31 10.65
C MET A 319 -4.04 11.81 11.60
N THR A 320 -3.65 12.65 12.56
CA THR A 320 -4.60 13.45 13.33
C THR A 320 -4.73 14.81 12.64
N PRO A 321 -5.92 15.21 12.18
CA PRO A 321 -6.13 16.53 11.62
C PRO A 321 -5.75 17.59 12.67
N PRO A 322 -4.91 18.58 12.32
CA PRO A 322 -4.59 19.67 13.24
C PRO A 322 -5.82 20.57 13.42
N GLU A 323 -6.10 21.01 14.64
CA GLU A 323 -7.03 22.13 14.86
C GLU A 323 -6.29 23.46 14.65
N GLU A 324 -6.98 24.48 14.18
CA GLU A 324 -6.41 25.83 14.03
C GLU A 324 -5.86 26.34 15.38
N ASP A 325 -4.72 27.04 15.35
CA ASP A 325 -4.00 27.54 16.54
C ASP A 325 -3.61 26.48 17.60
N SER A 326 -3.68 25.18 17.29
CA SER A 326 -3.37 24.10 18.24
C SER A 326 -1.96 23.51 18.08
N VAL A 327 -1.30 23.75 16.94
CA VAL A 327 -0.04 23.08 16.56
C VAL A 327 1.05 24.10 16.25
N THR A 328 2.26 23.87 16.76
CA THR A 328 3.44 24.68 16.46
C THR A 328 4.24 24.10 15.29
N VAL A 329 5.13 24.89 14.67
CA VAL A 329 6.04 24.37 13.62
C VAL A 329 6.92 23.23 14.16
N ASP A 330 7.36 23.31 15.41
CA ASP A 330 8.19 22.27 16.03
C ASP A 330 7.43 20.95 16.18
N ASP A 331 6.12 20.99 16.43
CA ASP A 331 5.27 19.81 16.48
C ASP A 331 5.11 19.18 15.09
N MET A 332 4.91 20.01 14.05
CA MET A 332 4.74 19.55 12.66
C MET A 332 5.98 18.86 12.09
N VAL A 333 7.16 19.18 12.61
CA VAL A 333 8.41 18.57 12.17
C VAL A 333 8.89 17.45 13.08
N ASP A 334 8.14 17.09 14.13
CA ASP A 334 8.51 15.99 15.02
C ASP A 334 8.42 14.63 14.31
N ASP A 335 9.25 13.66 14.72
CA ASP A 335 9.23 12.30 14.15
C ASP A 335 7.86 11.64 14.30
N LYS A 336 7.16 11.87 15.42
CA LYS A 336 5.79 11.37 15.59
C LYS A 336 4.89 11.90 14.50
N TRP A 337 4.94 13.21 14.24
CA TRP A 337 4.08 13.86 13.25
C TRP A 337 4.32 13.30 11.85
N ILE A 338 5.56 13.41 11.37
CA ILE A 338 5.87 13.10 9.98
C ILE A 338 5.82 11.60 9.65
N THR A 339 5.90 10.71 10.65
CA THR A 339 5.73 9.26 10.46
C THR A 339 4.27 8.84 10.35
N HIS A 340 3.33 9.64 10.87
CA HIS A 340 1.90 9.36 10.80
C HIS A 340 1.25 9.89 9.51
N LEU A 341 2.00 10.66 8.74
CA LEU A 341 1.63 11.10 7.40
C LEU A 341 2.06 10.06 6.37
N GLY A 342 1.12 9.63 5.53
CA GLY A 342 1.33 8.70 4.45
C GLY A 342 0.88 7.27 4.75
N ARG A 343 1.70 6.30 4.36
CA ARG A 343 1.36 4.89 4.58
C ARG A 343 1.43 4.51 6.08
N PRO A 344 0.55 3.62 6.57
CA PRO A 344 0.50 3.26 7.99
C PRO A 344 1.77 2.58 8.55
N LEU A 345 2.64 2.04 7.68
CA LEU A 345 3.86 1.34 8.09
C LEU A 345 4.71 2.16 9.08
N PHE A 346 4.95 3.44 8.79
CA PHE A 346 5.91 4.22 9.57
C PHE A 346 5.35 4.63 10.93
N GLY A 347 4.12 5.18 10.98
CA GLY A 347 3.49 5.60 12.23
C GLY A 347 3.29 4.45 13.21
N THR A 348 2.82 3.29 12.74
CA THR A 348 2.66 2.11 13.62
C THR A 348 3.98 1.56 14.15
N HIS A 349 5.06 1.62 13.35
CA HIS A 349 6.39 1.24 13.83
C HIS A 349 6.95 2.28 14.81
N TYR A 350 6.75 3.58 14.54
CA TYR A 350 7.14 4.65 15.46
C TYR A 350 6.51 4.45 16.84
N ASP A 351 5.19 4.27 16.91
CA ASP A 351 4.45 4.03 18.15
C ASP A 351 4.93 2.80 18.92
N SER A 352 5.47 1.81 18.21
CA SER A 352 6.00 0.59 18.80
C SER A 352 7.45 0.73 19.28
N LEU A 353 8.27 1.49 18.54
CA LEU A 353 9.70 1.69 18.79
C LEU A 353 9.97 2.75 19.87
N VAL A 354 9.16 3.79 19.96
CA VAL A 354 9.27 4.84 20.99
C VAL A 354 9.14 4.26 22.40
N LYS A 355 8.29 3.22 22.57
CA LYS A 355 8.10 2.50 23.83
C LYS A 355 9.37 1.80 24.33
N VAL A 356 10.30 1.49 23.44
CA VAL A 356 11.56 0.81 23.73
C VAL A 356 12.79 1.67 23.40
N LYS A 357 12.60 2.98 23.13
CA LYS A 357 13.66 3.95 22.82
C LYS A 357 14.58 3.50 21.66
N ALA A 358 13.98 2.94 20.61
CA ALA A 358 14.68 2.40 19.44
C ALA A 358 14.25 3.08 18.12
N GLU A 359 13.85 4.35 18.17
CA GLU A 359 13.31 5.12 17.05
C GLU A 359 14.28 5.22 15.86
N ARG A 360 15.60 5.18 16.13
CA ARG A 360 16.64 5.16 15.09
C ARG A 360 16.51 4.00 14.11
N GLU A 361 15.97 2.86 14.56
CA GLU A 361 15.74 1.68 13.72
C GLU A 361 14.68 1.95 12.64
N LEU A 362 13.76 2.90 12.88
CA LEU A 362 12.75 3.27 11.88
C LEU A 362 13.38 3.95 10.66
N MET A 363 14.36 4.81 10.88
CA MET A 363 15.08 5.46 9.78
C MET A 363 15.92 4.45 8.99
N VAL A 364 16.53 3.46 9.67
CA VAL A 364 17.23 2.35 9.00
C VAL A 364 16.26 1.57 8.10
N LEU A 365 15.11 1.15 8.64
CA LEU A 365 14.07 0.46 7.89
C LEU A 365 13.58 1.28 6.70
N THR A 366 13.41 2.59 6.88
CA THR A 366 12.91 3.50 5.84
C THR A 366 13.89 3.60 4.67
N LYS A 367 15.19 3.72 4.95
CA LYS A 367 16.23 3.69 3.92
C LYS A 367 16.28 2.35 3.20
N GLN A 368 16.20 1.24 3.94
CA GLN A 368 16.13 -0.12 3.36
C GLN A 368 14.93 -0.28 2.44
N LYS A 369 13.76 0.22 2.84
CA LYS A 369 12.55 0.16 2.01
C LYS A 369 12.65 1.05 0.76
N LEU A 370 13.35 2.17 0.85
CA LEU A 370 13.56 3.08 -0.28
C LEU A 370 14.65 2.60 -1.25
N LEU A 371 15.64 1.84 -0.80
CA LEU A 371 16.79 1.36 -1.60
C LEU A 371 16.87 -0.16 -1.77
N ASP A 372 15.73 -0.87 -1.76
CA ASP A 372 15.68 -2.32 -2.01
C ASP A 372 16.61 -3.15 -1.08
N GLY A 373 16.67 -2.78 0.20
CA GLY A 373 17.45 -3.44 1.24
C GLY A 373 18.75 -2.75 1.64
N SER A 374 19.27 -1.81 0.82
CA SER A 374 20.45 -1.02 1.18
C SER A 374 20.10 0.20 2.05
N ILE A 375 21.08 0.76 2.76
CA ILE A 375 20.93 2.01 3.52
C ILE A 375 21.69 3.19 2.92
N THR A 376 22.51 2.93 1.90
CA THR A 376 23.36 3.90 1.20
C THR A 376 23.36 3.60 -0.30
N LEU A 377 23.67 4.60 -1.11
CA LEU A 377 23.93 4.35 -2.53
C LEU A 377 25.34 3.79 -2.70
N ASP A 378 25.47 2.75 -3.50
CA ASP A 378 26.72 2.13 -3.94
C ASP A 378 26.83 2.24 -5.48
N GLU A 379 27.92 1.74 -6.07
CA GLU A 379 28.15 1.80 -7.50
C GLU A 379 26.99 1.20 -8.32
N ASP A 380 26.35 0.14 -7.82
CA ASP A 380 25.24 -0.57 -8.49
C ASP A 380 23.90 0.19 -8.39
N LEU A 381 23.67 0.88 -7.27
CA LEU A 381 22.43 1.61 -6.98
C LEU A 381 22.47 3.08 -7.38
N ASN A 382 23.65 3.64 -7.67
CA ASN A 382 23.85 5.07 -7.89
C ASN A 382 22.93 5.69 -8.94
N GLY A 383 22.55 4.96 -9.99
CA GLY A 383 21.56 5.47 -10.96
C GLY A 383 20.12 5.31 -10.49
N LYS A 384 19.72 4.09 -10.13
CA LYS A 384 18.30 3.71 -9.91
C LYS A 384 17.80 4.13 -8.52
N GLY A 385 18.62 3.90 -7.49
CA GLY A 385 18.31 4.32 -6.12
C GLY A 385 18.32 5.84 -5.97
N ALA A 386 19.21 6.55 -6.68
CA ALA A 386 19.20 8.01 -6.71
C ALA A 386 17.93 8.55 -7.36
N LEU A 387 17.54 8.03 -8.54
CA LEU A 387 16.30 8.43 -9.21
C LEU A 387 15.07 8.19 -8.31
N ALA A 388 15.02 7.06 -7.61
CA ALA A 388 13.98 6.79 -6.62
C ALA A 388 13.95 7.84 -5.50
N CYS A 389 15.10 8.15 -4.89
CA CYS A 389 15.18 9.18 -3.85
C CYS A 389 14.75 10.56 -4.38
N LEU A 390 15.18 10.93 -5.58
CA LEU A 390 14.78 12.17 -6.24
C LEU A 390 13.28 12.20 -6.52
N SER A 391 12.67 11.06 -6.88
CA SER A 391 11.22 10.97 -7.08
C SER A 391 10.43 11.37 -5.85
N PHE A 392 10.89 11.00 -4.64
CA PHE A 392 10.28 11.40 -3.37
C PHE A 392 10.52 12.86 -2.99
N ARG A 393 11.61 13.48 -3.46
CA ARG A 393 11.90 14.89 -3.20
C ARG A 393 11.18 15.81 -4.18
N PHE A 394 11.01 15.40 -5.44
CA PHE A 394 10.64 16.27 -6.56
C PHE A 394 9.34 15.88 -7.28
N SER A 395 8.60 14.87 -6.79
CA SER A 395 7.39 14.35 -7.44
C SER A 395 7.61 14.05 -8.93
N LEU A 396 8.66 13.26 -9.21
CA LEU A 396 8.93 12.80 -10.57
C LEU A 396 7.80 11.86 -11.02
N GLU A 397 7.18 12.17 -12.14
CA GLU A 397 6.09 11.40 -12.73
C GLU A 397 6.63 10.40 -13.73
N PHE A 398 6.13 9.17 -13.64
CA PHE A 398 6.47 8.09 -14.56
C PHE A 398 5.18 7.52 -15.19
N ASN A 399 4.47 8.29 -16.02
CA ASN A 399 3.18 7.91 -16.60
C ASN A 399 3.21 7.80 -18.12
N LEU A 400 2.39 6.91 -18.68
CA LEU A 400 2.26 6.69 -20.12
C LEU A 400 1.78 7.98 -20.82
N VAL A 401 2.32 8.23 -22.02
CA VAL A 401 1.82 9.29 -22.89
C VAL A 401 0.65 8.72 -23.70
N HIS A 402 -0.57 9.14 -23.37
CA HIS A 402 -1.73 8.89 -24.23
C HIS A 402 -1.71 9.90 -25.37
N SER A 403 -1.25 9.50 -26.56
CA SER A 403 -1.75 10.12 -27.77
C SER A 403 -3.24 9.78 -27.86
N TYR A 404 -4.08 10.77 -28.16
CA TYR A 404 -5.54 10.63 -28.23
C TYR A 404 -6.03 9.67 -29.35
N ASP A 405 -5.12 8.89 -29.94
CA ASP A 405 -5.36 8.04 -31.10
C ASP A 405 -4.55 6.75 -30.93
N ARG A 406 -5.18 5.71 -30.35
CA ARG A 406 -4.58 4.37 -30.12
C ARG A 406 -4.00 3.74 -31.39
N GLU A 407 -4.44 4.21 -32.56
CA GLU A 407 -4.01 3.71 -33.87
C GLU A 407 -2.72 4.40 -34.39
N LEU A 408 -2.20 5.39 -33.66
CA LEU A 408 -1.10 6.25 -34.08
C LEU A 408 0.07 6.36 -33.08
N ALA A 409 0.34 5.36 -32.24
CA ALA A 409 1.66 5.18 -31.62
C ALA A 409 2.68 4.77 -32.72
N ARG A 410 2.90 5.65 -33.71
CA ARG A 410 3.53 5.34 -34.99
C ARG A 410 5.05 5.51 -34.97
N THR A 411 5.62 6.12 -33.93
CA THR A 411 7.07 6.32 -33.86
C THR A 411 7.74 5.32 -32.91
N GLN A 412 8.82 4.68 -33.37
CA GLN A 412 9.62 3.76 -32.57
C GLN A 412 10.15 4.41 -31.27
N VAL A 413 10.27 5.74 -31.26
CA VAL A 413 10.63 6.55 -30.09
C VAL A 413 9.55 6.51 -29.03
N GLU A 414 8.27 6.74 -29.36
CA GLU A 414 7.17 6.66 -28.39
C GLU A 414 7.03 5.27 -27.78
N CYS A 415 7.17 4.22 -28.59
CA CYS A 415 7.15 2.83 -28.10
C CYS A 415 8.32 2.55 -27.14
N TYR A 416 9.54 2.97 -27.50
CA TYR A 416 10.73 2.79 -26.67
C TYR A 416 10.61 3.54 -25.34
N VAL A 417 10.17 4.80 -25.42
CA VAL A 417 9.93 5.67 -24.28
C VAL A 417 8.91 4.99 -23.37
N ASN A 418 7.70 4.66 -23.84
CA ASN A 418 6.64 4.02 -23.05
C ASN A 418 7.09 2.71 -22.39
N ALA A 419 7.85 1.86 -23.09
CA ALA A 419 8.41 0.64 -22.51
C ALA A 419 9.40 0.93 -21.36
N ARG A 420 10.21 1.99 -21.48
CA ARG A 420 11.11 2.43 -20.43
C ARG A 420 10.35 2.99 -19.22
N TRP A 421 9.30 3.81 -19.44
CA TRP A 421 8.43 4.32 -18.38
C TRP A 421 7.80 3.19 -17.58
N LEU A 422 7.19 2.21 -18.27
CA LEU A 422 6.56 1.06 -17.64
C LEU A 422 7.57 0.29 -16.76
N THR A 423 8.76 0.05 -17.28
CA THR A 423 9.84 -0.64 -16.55
C THR A 423 10.26 0.12 -15.28
N VAL A 424 10.42 1.44 -15.39
CA VAL A 424 10.80 2.31 -14.27
C VAL A 424 9.68 2.34 -13.22
N SER A 425 8.42 2.51 -13.63
CA SER A 425 7.25 2.53 -12.74
C SER A 425 7.08 1.23 -11.98
N HIS A 426 7.14 0.08 -12.68
CA HIS A 426 7.05 -1.24 -12.07
C HIS A 426 8.11 -1.43 -10.99
N ARG A 427 9.37 -1.13 -11.33
CA ARG A 427 10.50 -1.26 -10.42
C ARG A 427 10.35 -0.33 -9.21
N ASN A 428 9.91 0.90 -9.42
CA ASN A 428 9.76 1.87 -8.34
C ASN A 428 8.65 1.47 -7.36
N ILE A 429 7.56 0.87 -7.83
CA ILE A 429 6.53 0.32 -6.93
C ILE A 429 7.03 -0.92 -6.20
N GLU A 430 7.72 -1.81 -6.91
CA GLU A 430 8.21 -3.07 -6.34
C GLU A 430 9.24 -2.83 -5.24
N ARG A 431 10.17 -1.89 -5.47
CA ARG A 431 11.43 -1.80 -4.71
C ARG A 431 11.72 -0.46 -4.07
N HIS A 432 10.96 0.58 -4.44
CA HIS A 432 11.25 1.96 -4.04
C HIS A 432 10.02 2.71 -3.53
N MET A 433 9.04 2.01 -2.95
CA MET A 433 7.90 2.60 -2.23
C MET A 433 6.97 3.49 -3.08
N ARG A 434 7.10 3.56 -4.42
CA ARG A 434 6.15 4.32 -5.25
C ARG A 434 4.74 3.73 -5.16
N LEU A 435 3.71 4.56 -5.21
CA LEU A 435 2.32 4.13 -5.12
C LEU A 435 1.75 3.84 -6.51
N CYS A 436 0.90 2.82 -6.59
CA CYS A 436 0.04 2.56 -7.74
C CYS A 436 -1.34 3.15 -7.42
N LEU A 437 -1.82 4.09 -8.22
CA LEU A 437 -3.17 4.67 -8.07
C LEU A 437 -4.18 3.96 -8.94
N VAL A 438 -3.79 3.63 -10.17
CA VAL A 438 -4.61 2.90 -11.13
C VAL A 438 -3.71 1.88 -11.81
N ALA A 439 -4.20 0.65 -11.89
CA ALA A 439 -3.66 -0.36 -12.79
C ALA A 439 -4.87 -1.03 -13.44
N THR A 440 -5.10 -0.75 -14.72
CA THR A 440 -6.19 -1.42 -15.43
C THR A 440 -5.77 -2.84 -15.81
N THR A 441 -6.77 -3.70 -16.04
CA THR A 441 -6.54 -4.95 -16.75
C THR A 441 -5.91 -4.64 -18.11
N GLU A 442 -5.12 -5.58 -18.63
CA GLU A 442 -4.50 -5.47 -19.97
C GLU A 442 -3.33 -4.48 -20.05
N LEU A 443 -2.92 -3.85 -18.94
CA LEU A 443 -1.85 -2.85 -18.86
C LEU A 443 -2.10 -1.61 -19.74
N GLU A 444 -3.34 -1.33 -20.12
CA GLU A 444 -3.65 -0.16 -20.94
C GLU A 444 -3.28 1.14 -20.22
N ASP A 445 -3.59 1.21 -18.92
CA ASP A 445 -3.32 2.36 -18.07
C ASP A 445 -2.68 1.93 -16.76
N MET A 446 -1.54 2.53 -16.45
CA MET A 446 -0.90 2.44 -15.15
C MET A 446 -0.52 3.84 -14.67
N ILE A 447 -1.22 4.30 -13.64
CA ILE A 447 -0.98 5.62 -13.05
C ILE A 447 -0.27 5.41 -11.73
N THR A 448 0.92 5.99 -11.62
CA THR A 448 1.78 5.82 -10.45
C THR A 448 2.21 7.17 -9.91
N VAL A 449 2.31 7.29 -8.59
CA VAL A 449 2.64 8.54 -7.91
C VAL A 449 3.58 8.29 -6.75
N VAL A 450 4.31 9.31 -6.36
CA VAL A 450 4.96 9.33 -5.06
C VAL A 450 4.00 9.99 -4.06
N GLY A 451 3.69 9.30 -2.97
CA GLY A 451 2.85 9.88 -1.91
C GLY A 451 3.57 11.03 -1.21
N SER A 452 2.79 11.98 -0.69
CA SER A 452 3.25 13.02 0.24
C SER A 452 3.65 12.35 1.57
N GLU A 453 4.90 11.90 1.65
CA GLU A 453 5.41 11.11 2.78
C GLU A 453 6.69 11.77 3.33
N PRO A 454 6.57 12.76 4.23
CA PRO A 454 7.70 13.57 4.67
C PRO A 454 8.81 12.75 5.34
N TYR A 455 8.48 11.63 6.00
CA TYR A 455 9.51 10.74 6.57
C TYR A 455 10.34 10.03 5.50
N LEU A 456 9.72 9.59 4.40
CA LEU A 456 10.43 9.02 3.25
C LEU A 456 11.27 10.10 2.52
N ALA A 457 10.76 11.32 2.43
CA ALA A 457 11.51 12.45 1.89
C ALA A 457 12.77 12.80 2.72
N GLU A 458 12.68 12.74 4.05
CA GLU A 458 13.87 12.88 4.91
C GLU A 458 14.88 11.75 4.67
N ALA A 459 14.42 10.50 4.58
CA ALA A 459 15.30 9.38 4.28
C ALA A 459 16.01 9.56 2.92
N ALA A 460 15.26 9.96 1.89
CA ALA A 460 15.79 10.26 0.55
C ALA A 460 16.86 11.37 0.60
N ARG A 461 16.61 12.45 1.35
CA ARG A 461 17.59 13.52 1.58
C ARG A 461 18.89 12.98 2.17
N MET A 462 18.78 12.22 3.27
CA MET A 462 19.94 11.67 3.97
C MET A 462 20.76 10.73 3.08
N ILE A 463 20.09 9.93 2.24
CA ILE A 463 20.73 9.03 1.30
C ILE A 463 21.53 9.81 0.25
N ILE A 464 20.89 10.78 -0.41
CA ILE A 464 21.52 11.58 -1.47
C ILE A 464 22.72 12.36 -0.91
N SER A 465 22.55 13.02 0.25
CA SER A 465 23.61 13.80 0.88
C SER A 465 24.79 12.93 1.33
N GLY A 466 24.51 11.73 1.86
CA GLY A 466 25.54 10.83 2.37
C GLY A 466 26.40 10.21 1.27
N ALA A 467 25.86 10.05 0.06
CA ALA A 467 26.56 9.46 -1.07
C ALA A 467 27.29 10.48 -1.95
N GLY A 468 27.12 11.79 -1.72
CA GLY A 468 27.69 12.83 -2.58
C GLY A 468 27.18 12.79 -4.03
N VAL A 469 26.01 12.17 -4.25
CA VAL A 469 25.40 12.06 -5.58
C VAL A 469 25.03 13.45 -6.07
N ASN A 470 25.40 13.76 -7.31
CA ASN A 470 24.96 14.99 -7.98
C ASN A 470 23.53 14.81 -8.50
N PRO A 471 22.51 15.45 -7.90
CA PRO A 471 21.12 15.30 -8.31
C PRO A 471 20.89 15.71 -9.77
N ILE A 472 21.58 16.77 -10.21
CA ILE A 472 21.45 17.31 -11.57
C ILE A 472 21.87 16.25 -12.59
N ARG A 473 23.01 15.59 -12.35
CA ARG A 473 23.51 14.54 -13.25
C ARG A 473 22.51 13.39 -13.38
N CYS A 474 21.96 12.93 -12.26
CA CYS A 474 20.96 11.86 -12.25
C CYS A 474 19.69 12.25 -13.02
N LEU A 475 19.21 13.50 -12.86
CA LEU A 475 18.05 14.02 -13.59
C LEU A 475 18.34 14.16 -15.10
N VAL A 476 19.52 14.63 -15.49
CA VAL A 476 19.91 14.76 -16.91
C VAL A 476 19.95 13.39 -17.58
N GLU A 477 20.54 12.38 -16.93
CA GLU A 477 20.60 10.99 -17.41
C GLU A 477 19.21 10.33 -17.54
N ASN A 478 18.19 10.90 -16.89
CA ASN A 478 16.79 10.41 -16.89
C ASN A 478 15.79 11.46 -17.41
N SER A 479 16.25 12.48 -18.13
CA SER A 479 15.41 13.62 -18.55
C SER A 479 14.24 13.22 -19.47
N GLU A 480 14.40 12.12 -20.21
CA GLU A 480 13.37 11.50 -21.04
C GLU A 480 12.19 10.92 -20.24
N LEU A 481 12.38 10.69 -18.92
CA LEU A 481 11.44 9.99 -18.04
C LEU A 481 10.59 10.91 -17.16
N ASP A 482 10.82 12.21 -17.10
CA ASP A 482 10.00 13.10 -16.25
C ASP A 482 9.63 14.42 -16.95
N CYS A 483 10.38 14.83 -17.99
CA CYS A 483 10.22 16.17 -18.56
C CYS A 483 10.50 16.17 -20.08
N VAL A 484 9.52 15.75 -20.88
CA VAL A 484 9.61 15.88 -22.35
C VAL A 484 9.54 17.37 -22.76
N ASP A 485 8.76 18.17 -22.03
CA ASP A 485 8.56 19.60 -22.33
C ASP A 485 9.55 20.54 -21.62
N CYS A 486 9.90 21.64 -22.28
CA CYS A 486 10.82 22.67 -21.78
C CYS A 486 10.28 23.38 -20.53
N GLY A 487 8.96 23.60 -20.42
CA GLY A 487 8.35 24.24 -19.25
C GLY A 487 8.54 23.40 -17.99
N GLN A 488 8.27 22.09 -18.09
CA GLN A 488 8.45 21.12 -17.01
C GLN A 488 9.92 21.03 -16.55
N ARG A 489 10.88 21.12 -17.47
CA ARG A 489 12.31 21.15 -17.13
C ARG A 489 12.69 22.40 -16.35
N GLY A 490 12.17 23.56 -16.74
CA GLY A 490 12.41 24.82 -16.04
C GLY A 490 11.88 24.80 -14.61
N GLU A 491 10.67 24.27 -14.44
CA GLU A 491 10.04 24.05 -13.12
C GLU A 491 10.92 23.15 -12.25
N LEU A 492 11.28 21.96 -12.74
CA LEU A 492 12.13 21.02 -12.00
C LEU A 492 13.48 21.63 -11.61
N ALA A 493 14.09 22.43 -12.50
CA ALA A 493 15.34 23.13 -12.20
C ALA A 493 15.16 24.17 -11.09
N ALA A 494 14.10 24.98 -11.14
CA ALA A 494 13.78 25.95 -10.10
C ALA A 494 13.52 25.27 -8.75
N THR A 495 12.71 24.21 -8.76
CA THR A 495 12.43 23.38 -7.59
C THR A 495 13.70 22.79 -6.99
N LEU A 496 14.62 22.29 -7.82
CA LEU A 496 15.90 21.76 -7.37
C LEU A 496 16.74 22.84 -6.66
N ILE A 497 16.84 24.03 -7.23
CA ILE A 497 17.59 25.15 -6.65
C ILE A 497 17.01 25.53 -5.27
N VAL A 498 15.68 25.69 -5.17
CA VAL A 498 15.00 26.02 -3.90
C VAL A 498 15.23 24.93 -2.85
N MET A 499 15.11 23.66 -3.24
CA MET A 499 15.33 22.52 -2.34
C MET A 499 16.77 22.41 -1.86
N GLN A 500 17.75 22.70 -2.73
CA GLN A 500 19.17 22.76 -2.35
C GLN A 500 19.46 23.90 -1.37
N ALA A 501 18.90 25.09 -1.60
CA ALA A 501 19.01 26.22 -0.69
C ALA A 501 18.40 25.89 0.69
N ARG A 502 17.22 25.28 0.70
CA ARG A 502 16.57 24.81 1.94
C ARG A 502 17.43 23.79 2.67
N ASP A 503 17.97 22.79 1.96
CA ASP A 503 18.79 21.75 2.58
C ASP A 503 20.10 22.32 3.16
N ALA A 504 20.72 23.29 2.49
CA ALA A 504 21.88 24.01 3.00
C ALA A 504 21.55 24.83 4.26
N ALA A 505 20.45 25.58 4.26
CA ALA A 505 20.00 26.33 5.43
C ALA A 505 19.67 25.42 6.62
N SER A 506 18.94 24.32 6.37
CA SER A 506 18.60 23.29 7.38
C SER A 506 19.84 22.64 7.98
N PHE A 507 20.88 22.41 7.18
CA PHE A 507 22.15 21.84 7.66
C PHE A 507 22.85 22.77 8.65
N VAL A 508 22.83 24.08 8.40
CA VAL A 508 23.44 25.09 9.29
C VAL A 508 22.67 25.22 10.60
N THR A 509 21.34 25.32 10.53
CA THR A 509 20.50 25.53 11.71
C THR A 509 20.29 24.26 12.53
N LYS A 510 20.57 23.08 11.95
CA LYS A 510 20.27 21.75 12.51
C LYS A 510 18.78 21.57 12.81
N ARG A 511 17.91 22.26 12.08
CA ARG A 511 16.45 22.20 12.19
C ARG A 511 15.84 21.72 10.88
N ARG A 512 14.65 21.13 10.98
CA ARG A 512 13.86 20.65 9.84
C ARG A 512 13.22 21.82 9.09
N TRP A 513 12.62 22.75 9.80
CA TRP A 513 12.21 24.04 9.25
C TRP A 513 13.40 25.01 9.20
N VAL A 514 13.30 26.05 8.38
CA VAL A 514 14.35 27.08 8.21
C VAL A 514 13.74 28.47 8.33
N PHE A 515 14.51 29.48 8.73
CA PHE A 515 14.05 30.87 8.65
C PHE A 515 14.07 31.34 7.20
N VAL A 516 13.14 32.23 6.84
CA VAL A 516 13.11 32.83 5.49
C VAL A 516 14.42 33.53 5.15
N ALA A 517 15.03 34.25 6.10
CA ALA A 517 16.31 34.92 5.92
C ALA A 517 17.44 33.92 5.58
N ASP A 518 17.53 32.80 6.30
CA ASP A 518 18.54 31.76 6.06
C ASP A 518 18.33 31.06 4.72
N LEU A 519 17.06 30.81 4.34
CA LEU A 519 16.72 30.24 3.04
C LEU A 519 17.16 31.17 1.90
N MET A 520 16.82 32.46 1.98
CA MET A 520 17.20 33.44 0.96
C MET A 520 18.71 33.63 0.87
N LYS A 521 19.40 33.61 2.01
CA LYS A 521 20.87 33.66 2.06
C LYS A 521 21.52 32.45 1.39
N ALA A 522 20.92 31.27 1.52
CA ALA A 522 21.39 30.06 0.85
C ALA A 522 21.01 30.02 -0.64
N LEU A 523 19.93 30.71 -1.03
CA LEU A 523 19.41 30.74 -2.40
C LEU A 523 20.15 31.74 -3.29
N LEU A 524 20.50 32.90 -2.74
CA LEU A 524 21.03 34.03 -3.50
C LEU A 524 22.56 34.15 -3.37
N PRO A 525 23.24 34.72 -4.39
CA PRO A 525 24.61 35.21 -4.22
C PRO A 525 24.69 36.23 -3.08
N ALA A 526 25.82 36.26 -2.36
CA ALA A 526 25.98 37.10 -1.17
C ALA A 526 25.60 38.57 -1.39
N SER A 527 26.04 39.17 -2.52
CA SER A 527 25.72 40.56 -2.86
C SER A 527 24.23 40.81 -3.06
N ALA A 528 23.53 39.86 -3.71
CA ALA A 528 22.09 39.96 -3.94
C ALA A 528 21.30 39.76 -2.64
N TYR A 529 21.77 38.90 -1.74
CA TYR A 529 21.16 38.75 -0.42
C TYR A 529 21.32 40.02 0.42
N ASP A 530 22.51 40.63 0.43
CA ASP A 530 22.75 41.86 1.19
C ASP A 530 21.84 43.01 0.71
N GLU A 531 21.57 43.11 -0.60
CA GLU A 531 20.59 44.05 -1.16
C GLU A 531 19.14 43.71 -0.76
N VAL A 532 18.73 42.45 -0.91
CA VAL A 532 17.35 42.01 -0.59
C VAL A 532 17.06 42.19 0.90
N LYS A 533 18.02 41.88 1.76
CA LYS A 533 17.90 41.94 3.22
C LYS A 533 17.41 43.31 3.72
N GLU A 534 17.96 44.37 3.13
CA GLU A 534 17.66 45.76 3.49
C GLU A 534 16.54 46.39 2.62
N SER A 535 16.07 45.66 1.61
CA SER A 535 15.05 46.16 0.68
C SER A 535 13.68 46.30 1.35
N LEU A 536 12.96 47.35 0.95
CA LEU A 536 11.56 47.58 1.30
C LEU A 536 10.63 46.95 0.26
N PRO A 537 9.44 46.49 0.67
CA PRO A 537 8.47 45.92 -0.26
C PRO A 537 8.00 46.97 -1.28
N THR A 538 7.88 46.58 -2.55
CA THR A 538 7.33 47.47 -3.60
C THR A 538 5.84 47.76 -3.40
N LEU A 539 5.13 46.85 -2.73
CA LEU A 539 3.71 46.96 -2.37
C LEU A 539 3.55 46.52 -0.91
N SER A 540 3.06 47.39 -0.05
CA SER A 540 2.79 47.09 1.36
C SER A 540 1.35 47.45 1.76
N ARG A 541 0.81 46.72 2.74
CA ARG A 541 -0.38 47.17 3.48
C ARG A 541 0.05 48.34 4.38
N ARG A 542 -0.90 49.21 4.77
CA ARG A 542 -0.61 50.30 5.72
C ARG A 542 0.03 49.70 6.97
N ASP A 543 1.17 50.28 7.37
CA ASP A 543 1.97 49.92 8.55
C ASP A 543 2.84 48.65 8.45
N GLU A 544 3.02 48.09 7.25
CA GLU A 544 3.91 46.93 6.97
C GLU A 544 5.14 47.29 6.11
N ASP A 545 5.55 48.57 6.08
CA ASP A 545 6.73 49.03 5.35
C ASP A 545 8.01 48.83 6.16
N LYS A 546 8.49 47.58 6.21
CA LYS A 546 9.69 47.18 6.96
C LYS A 546 10.70 46.51 6.02
N PRO A 547 12.01 46.61 6.32
CA PRO A 547 13.04 45.86 5.58
C PRO A 547 12.75 44.36 5.59
N PHE A 548 13.11 43.65 4.53
CA PHE A 548 12.87 42.21 4.34
C PHE A 548 13.21 41.37 5.59
N GLU A 549 14.40 41.55 6.17
CA GLU A 549 14.82 40.78 7.36
C GLU A 549 13.89 41.01 8.56
N SER A 550 13.42 42.24 8.74
CA SER A 550 12.50 42.60 9.82
C SER A 550 11.07 42.13 9.54
N ALA A 551 10.64 42.16 8.27
CA ALA A 551 9.31 41.75 7.84
C ALA A 551 9.10 40.23 8.01
N PHE A 552 10.12 39.42 7.67
CA PHE A 552 10.07 37.97 7.78
C PHE A 552 10.70 37.42 9.07
N LYS A 553 10.93 38.28 10.06
CA LYS A 553 11.48 37.86 11.36
C LYS A 553 10.52 36.87 12.03
N GLY A 554 11.01 35.66 12.29
CA GLY A 554 10.22 34.59 12.91
C GLY A 554 9.38 33.75 11.93
N TYR A 555 9.40 34.05 10.63
CA TYR A 555 8.75 33.21 9.63
C TYR A 555 9.62 31.99 9.32
N CYS A 556 9.01 30.81 9.45
CA CYS A 556 9.72 29.53 9.46
C CYS A 556 9.11 28.55 8.44
N PRO A 557 9.42 28.68 7.13
CA PRO A 557 8.98 27.70 6.15
C PRO A 557 9.44 26.28 6.49
N TRP A 558 8.52 25.34 6.35
CA TRP A 558 8.74 23.90 6.43
C TRP A 558 8.31 23.24 5.13
N PHE A 559 9.29 22.67 4.43
CA PHE A 559 9.04 21.73 3.35
C PHE A 559 10.26 20.85 3.16
N ASN A 560 10.06 19.60 2.75
CA ASN A 560 11.14 18.67 2.45
C ASN A 560 10.92 17.85 1.19
N HIS A 561 9.76 18.01 0.55
CA HIS A 561 9.44 17.44 -0.74
C HIS A 561 8.46 18.34 -1.50
N VAL A 562 8.21 17.97 -2.75
CA VAL A 562 7.39 18.72 -3.69
C VAL A 562 6.16 17.91 -4.03
N ILE A 563 5.02 18.59 -4.19
CA ILE A 563 3.80 18.02 -4.78
C ILE A 563 3.44 18.84 -6.01
N LYS A 564 3.19 18.15 -7.13
CA LYS A 564 2.71 18.76 -8.37
C LYS A 564 1.18 18.75 -8.37
N VAL A 565 0.56 19.90 -8.57
CA VAL A 565 -0.90 20.00 -8.70
C VAL A 565 -1.28 20.23 -10.15
N LYS A 566 -1.95 19.23 -10.73
CA LYS A 566 -2.39 19.26 -12.13
C LYS A 566 -3.68 20.05 -12.35
N ASN A 567 -4.53 20.14 -11.34
CA ASN A 567 -5.79 20.85 -11.41
C ASN A 567 -5.89 21.81 -10.22
N SER A 568 -5.60 23.09 -10.45
CA SER A 568 -5.61 24.12 -9.41
C SER A 568 -7.00 24.40 -8.84
N ASP A 569 -8.07 24.06 -9.56
CA ASP A 569 -9.44 24.24 -9.09
C ASP A 569 -9.76 23.32 -7.90
N LYS A 570 -8.90 22.32 -7.65
CA LYS A 570 -8.99 21.42 -6.49
C LYS A 570 -8.24 21.93 -5.26
N ILE A 571 -7.47 23.02 -5.38
CA ILE A 571 -6.83 23.67 -4.22
C ILE A 571 -7.71 24.83 -3.78
N SER A 572 -8.26 24.75 -2.58
CA SER A 572 -8.82 25.92 -1.90
C SER A 572 -7.76 26.56 -1.01
N VAL A 573 -7.88 27.87 -0.75
CA VAL A 573 -7.06 28.55 0.27
C VAL A 573 -7.16 27.83 1.61
N ASP A 574 -8.36 27.36 1.95
CA ASP A 574 -8.66 26.62 3.17
C ASP A 574 -8.01 25.23 3.24
N SER A 575 -7.42 24.73 2.14
CA SER A 575 -6.68 23.45 2.10
C SER A 575 -5.16 23.62 2.10
N LEU A 576 -4.64 24.84 1.89
CA LEU A 576 -3.20 25.09 1.77
C LEU A 576 -2.43 24.77 3.05
N TRP A 577 -3.02 25.00 4.21
CA TRP A 577 -2.39 24.71 5.50
C TRP A 577 -2.18 23.20 5.71
N GLU A 578 -3.04 22.34 5.15
CA GLU A 578 -2.87 20.88 5.23
C GLU A 578 -1.57 20.46 4.53
N PHE A 579 -1.26 21.01 3.36
CA PHE A 579 0.00 20.76 2.66
C PHE A 579 1.22 21.28 3.43
N ILE A 580 1.09 22.44 4.09
CA ILE A 580 2.14 22.97 4.97
C ILE A 580 2.41 21.99 6.12
N THR A 581 1.35 21.46 6.74
CA THR A 581 1.50 20.47 7.83
C THR A 581 2.13 19.17 7.38
N GLN A 582 2.07 18.87 6.07
CA GLN A 582 2.74 17.72 5.47
C GLN A 582 4.20 17.99 5.08
N GLY A 583 4.66 19.25 5.12
CA GLY A 583 5.98 19.63 4.63
C GLY A 583 6.10 19.57 3.11
N ALA A 584 4.99 19.81 2.41
CA ALA A 584 4.93 19.80 0.96
C ALA A 584 5.08 21.21 0.37
N MET A 585 6.04 21.38 -0.54
CA MET A 585 6.10 22.53 -1.43
C MET A 585 5.20 22.28 -2.64
N ILE A 586 4.20 23.14 -2.85
CA ILE A 586 3.27 23.01 -3.97
C ILE A 586 3.89 23.63 -5.22
N SER A 587 3.89 22.87 -6.30
CA SER A 587 4.19 23.39 -7.64
C SER A 587 2.92 23.32 -8.50
N SER A 588 2.52 24.46 -9.08
CA SER A 588 1.30 24.58 -9.89
C SER A 588 1.62 25.14 -11.28
N LEU A 589 0.94 24.60 -12.29
CA LEU A 589 1.05 25.02 -13.69
C LEU A 589 0.25 26.29 -14.01
N THR A 590 -0.57 26.80 -13.09
CA THR A 590 -1.42 27.98 -13.36
C THR A 590 -0.76 29.29 -12.93
N THR A 591 -0.73 30.23 -13.89
CA THR A 591 -0.15 31.58 -13.77
C THR A 591 -0.99 32.56 -12.94
N ASN A 592 -1.96 32.14 -12.12
CA ASN A 592 -2.99 33.07 -11.64
C ASN A 592 -3.54 32.88 -10.22
N VAL A 593 -2.76 32.38 -9.27
CA VAL A 593 -3.12 32.52 -7.85
C VAL A 593 -1.91 32.91 -7.01
N ALA A 594 -1.55 34.21 -7.07
CA ALA A 594 -0.84 34.81 -5.96
C ALA A 594 -1.85 35.02 -4.81
N SER A 595 -2.19 33.96 -4.09
CA SER A 595 -2.93 34.05 -2.82
C SER A 595 -1.93 34.06 -1.67
N THR A 596 -1.77 35.20 -1.01
CA THR A 596 -1.06 35.29 0.25
C THR A 596 -1.97 34.77 1.36
N SER A 597 -1.72 33.56 1.83
CA SER A 597 -2.39 32.97 2.98
C SER A 597 -1.41 32.96 4.15
N SER A 598 -1.61 33.85 5.12
CA SER A 598 -0.85 33.86 6.37
C SER A 598 -1.69 33.14 7.44
N PHE A 599 -1.31 31.93 7.79
CA PHE A 599 -1.91 31.21 8.92
C PHE A 599 -1.09 31.51 10.17
N ARG A 600 -1.75 31.89 11.26
CA ARG A 600 -1.08 32.00 12.56
C ARG A 600 -0.90 30.58 13.09
N LEU A 601 0.31 30.28 13.55
CA LEU A 601 0.59 29.08 14.32
C LEU A 601 0.67 29.48 15.79
N CYS A 602 0.34 28.57 16.69
CA CYS A 602 0.40 28.84 18.12
C CYS A 602 1.82 29.29 18.51
N GLU A 603 1.96 30.47 19.11
CA GLU A 603 3.27 31.05 19.47
C GLU A 603 3.85 30.46 20.78
N GLU A 604 3.05 29.73 21.56
CA GLU A 604 3.44 29.30 22.92
C GLU A 604 3.30 27.80 23.16
N ARG A 605 4.39 27.17 23.61
CA ARG A 605 4.28 25.98 24.46
C ARG A 605 3.57 26.43 25.74
N LYS A 606 2.29 26.08 25.93
CA LYS A 606 1.71 26.08 27.28
C LYS A 606 2.56 25.14 28.12
N ALA A 607 3.42 25.72 28.95
CA ALA A 607 4.12 25.00 29.99
C ALA A 607 3.04 24.31 30.86
N PHE A 608 3.12 22.99 30.97
CA PHE A 608 2.44 22.29 32.05
C PHE A 608 2.98 22.84 33.36
N SER A 609 2.28 23.79 33.98
CA SER A 609 2.48 24.07 35.39
C SER A 609 1.85 22.94 36.18
N ALA A 610 2.63 22.37 37.08
CA ALA A 610 2.23 21.36 38.02
C ALA A 610 0.92 21.74 38.75
N HIS A 611 0.15 20.71 39.07
CA HIS A 611 -0.91 20.73 40.06
C HIS A 611 -0.51 21.58 41.28
N ASP A 612 -1.35 22.57 41.59
CA ASP A 612 -1.65 22.92 42.96
C ASP A 612 -3.15 23.19 43.07
N ASP A 613 -3.77 22.48 43.99
CA ASP A 613 -5.17 22.52 44.35
C ASP A 613 -5.53 23.85 45.03
N SER A 614 -6.68 24.45 44.67
CA SER A 614 -7.68 24.94 45.65
C SER A 614 -8.88 25.63 44.98
N ASP A 615 -10.03 24.96 45.13
CA ASP A 615 -11.35 25.47 45.54
C ASP A 615 -12.08 26.65 44.86
N SER A 616 -13.30 26.30 44.43
CA SER A 616 -14.59 26.98 44.68
C SER A 616 -15.06 28.16 43.79
N HIS A 617 -15.92 27.86 42.81
CA HIS A 617 -17.40 28.06 42.83
C HIS A 617 -17.99 28.24 41.40
N PRO A 618 -19.24 27.77 41.15
CA PRO A 618 -19.86 27.80 39.82
C PRO A 618 -20.69 29.08 39.61
N GLY A 619 -20.59 29.69 38.43
CA GLY A 619 -21.32 30.91 38.12
C GLY A 619 -21.57 31.13 36.63
N GLN A 620 -22.79 30.75 36.23
CA GLN A 620 -23.61 31.33 35.14
C GLN A 620 -23.18 31.15 33.69
N GLU A 621 -23.88 30.21 33.05
CA GLU A 621 -24.26 30.22 31.64
C GLU A 621 -24.86 31.59 31.24
N ARG A 622 -24.34 32.16 30.15
CA ARG A 622 -25.12 33.03 29.27
C ARG A 622 -25.05 32.49 27.86
N GLN A 623 -26.19 31.98 27.42
CA GLN A 623 -26.59 31.90 26.02
C GLN A 623 -26.56 33.29 25.39
N GLU A 624 -26.06 33.38 24.16
CA GLU A 624 -26.70 34.15 23.06
C GLU A 624 -25.99 33.84 21.73
N LEU A 625 -26.70 33.07 20.88
CA LEU A 625 -26.63 33.06 19.42
C LEU A 625 -27.63 34.12 18.89
N PRO A 626 -27.75 34.39 17.58
CA PRO A 626 -26.75 34.62 16.54
C PRO A 626 -27.08 35.86 15.65
N VAL A 627 -26.13 36.33 14.85
CA VAL A 627 -26.35 36.85 13.47
C VAL A 627 -25.14 36.45 12.61
#